data_AF-A0A6P0TAN1-F1
#
_entry.id   AF-A0A6P0TAN1-F1
#
_cell.length_a   1.000
_cell.length_b   1.000
_cell.length_c   1.000
_cell.angle_alpha   90.00
_cell.angle_beta   90.00
_cell.angle_gamma   90.00
#
_symmetry.space_group_name_H-M   'P 1'
#
loop_
_entity.id
_entity.type
_entity.pdbx_description
1 polymer ?
#
loop_
_entity_poly.entity_id
_entity_poly.type
_entity_poly.pdbx_seq_one_letter_code
_entity_poly.pdbx_strand_id
1 'polypeptide(L)'
;LEPTTTSIVYQGKPLQPGKDYFWRNTIPLEELPTKKSFRLMNDEKRNQVTADLTALESKLKAENASADQIALERVNYFINKQLWSDALREIYKMYKMPNPPAEVTDVIDKIKNNNFCRE
;
A
#
# COMPACT_ATOMS: atom_id res chain seq x y z
N LEU A 1 -14.88 13.73 6.38
CA LEU A 1 -13.81 12.84 6.89
C LEU A 1 -13.24 13.52 8.11
N GLU A 2 -13.05 12.80 9.20
CA GLU A 2 -12.41 13.38 10.40
C GLU A 2 -10.98 13.81 10.07
N PRO A 3 -10.44 14.88 10.69
CA PRO A 3 -9.10 15.40 10.41
C PRO A 3 -7.97 14.38 10.54
N THR A 4 -8.19 13.29 11.27
CA THR A 4 -7.21 12.22 11.52
C THR A 4 -7.35 11.04 10.54
N THR A 5 -8.24 11.12 9.55
CA THR A 5 -8.50 10.02 8.62
C THR A 5 -7.37 9.88 7.61
N THR A 6 -6.55 8.83 7.74
CA THR A 6 -5.43 8.53 6.83
C THR A 6 -5.73 7.43 5.81
N SER A 7 -6.94 6.86 5.84
CA SER A 7 -7.36 5.79 4.92
C SER A 7 -8.87 5.83 4.70
N ILE A 8 -9.30 5.55 3.47
CA ILE A 8 -10.71 5.37 3.11
C ILE A 8 -10.88 4.06 2.34
N VAL A 9 -11.96 3.33 2.63
CA VAL A 9 -12.33 2.13 1.86
C VAL A 9 -13.14 2.57 0.65
N TYR A 10 -12.71 2.18 -0.54
CA TYR A 10 -13.45 2.43 -1.77
C TYR A 10 -14.74 1.59 -1.80
N GLN A 11 -15.90 2.25 -1.92
CA GLN A 11 -17.23 1.62 -1.92
C GLN A 11 -17.89 1.62 -3.31
N GLY A 12 -17.15 1.95 -4.38
CA GLY A 12 -17.68 1.99 -5.73
C GLY A 12 -17.68 0.63 -6.43
N LYS A 13 -17.98 0.63 -7.74
CA LYS A 13 -17.93 -0.58 -8.55
C LYS A 13 -16.49 -1.14 -8.57
N PRO A 14 -16.31 -2.47 -8.47
CA PRO A 14 -14.99 -3.07 -8.55
C PRO A 14 -14.17 -2.57 -9.74
N LEU A 15 -12.92 -2.21 -9.48
CA LEU A 15 -12.01 -1.75 -10.52
C LEU A 15 -11.59 -2.95 -11.39
N GLN A 16 -11.42 -2.70 -12.69
CA GLN A 16 -11.08 -3.69 -13.69
C GLN A 16 -9.56 -3.77 -13.88
N PRO A 17 -9.00 -4.99 -13.92
CA PRO A 17 -7.58 -5.23 -14.17
C PRO A 17 -7.09 -4.57 -15.46
N GLY A 18 -5.88 -4.01 -15.42
CA GLY A 18 -5.23 -3.42 -16.58
C GLY A 18 -5.82 -2.10 -17.08
N LYS A 19 -6.83 -1.53 -16.40
CA LYS A 19 -7.44 -0.23 -16.75
C LYS A 19 -6.79 0.93 -16.00
N ASP A 20 -6.88 2.12 -16.61
CA ASP A 20 -6.44 3.38 -16.03
C ASP A 20 -7.57 4.07 -15.27
N TYR A 21 -7.23 4.65 -14.12
CA TYR A 21 -8.14 5.34 -13.21
C TYR A 21 -7.55 6.69 -12.80
N PHE A 22 -8.41 7.57 -12.30
CA PHE A 22 -8.02 8.89 -11.81
C PHE A 22 -8.41 9.04 -10.34
N TRP A 23 -7.54 9.68 -9.57
CA TRP A 23 -7.91 10.18 -8.25
C TRP A 23 -8.85 11.38 -8.42
N ARG A 24 -10.05 11.28 -7.83
CA ARG A 24 -10.98 12.41 -7.74
C ARG A 24 -11.03 12.87 -6.30
N ASN A 25 -10.44 14.03 -6.03
CA ASN A 25 -10.68 14.74 -4.77
C ASN A 25 -12.08 15.36 -4.80
N THR A 26 -12.60 15.73 -3.64
CA THR A 26 -13.87 16.46 -3.50
C THR A 26 -13.81 17.92 -4.01
N ILE A 27 -12.67 18.33 -4.57
CA ILE A 27 -12.44 19.63 -5.17
C ILE A 27 -12.91 19.58 -6.64
N PRO A 28 -13.55 20.64 -7.17
CA PRO A 28 -13.93 20.73 -8.58
C PRO A 28 -12.76 20.40 -9.53
N LEU A 29 -13.07 19.73 -10.65
CA LEU A 29 -12.06 19.15 -11.53
C LEU A 29 -11.21 20.24 -12.21
N GLU A 30 -11.77 21.44 -12.35
CA GLU A 30 -11.16 22.65 -12.91
C GLU A 30 -10.07 23.23 -11.99
N GLU A 31 -10.12 22.90 -10.70
CA GLU A 31 -9.23 23.43 -9.66
C GLU A 31 -8.12 22.44 -9.26
N LEU A 32 -8.08 21.24 -9.87
CA LEU A 32 -7.07 20.24 -9.54
C LEU A 32 -5.73 20.54 -10.24
N PRO A 33 -4.62 20.75 -9.50
CA PRO A 33 -3.34 21.12 -10.11
C PRO A 33 -2.72 20.01 -10.99
N THR A 34 -3.19 18.76 -10.91
CA THR A 34 -2.86 17.71 -11.88
C THR A 34 -3.86 16.54 -11.77
N LYS A 35 -4.33 16.03 -12.91
CA LYS A 35 -5.05 14.75 -12.96
C LYS A 35 -4.07 13.62 -12.65
N LYS A 36 -3.95 13.22 -11.37
CA LYS A 36 -3.15 12.05 -10.99
C LYS A 36 -3.90 10.78 -11.40
N SER A 37 -3.37 10.09 -12.40
CA SER A 37 -3.86 8.77 -12.81
C SER A 37 -3.04 7.64 -12.19
N PHE A 38 -3.62 6.45 -12.17
CA PHE A 38 -2.95 5.21 -11.86
C PHE A 38 -3.51 4.09 -12.73
N ARG A 39 -2.68 3.11 -13.06
CA ARG A 39 -3.11 1.91 -13.79
C ARG A 39 -3.25 0.75 -12.83
N LEU A 40 -4.40 0.05 -12.88
CA LEU A 40 -4.56 -1.17 -12.10
C LEU A 40 -3.73 -2.29 -12.74
N MET A 41 -3.06 -3.08 -11.90
CA MET A 41 -2.32 -4.26 -12.33
C MET A 41 -3.21 -5.19 -13.16
N ASN A 42 -2.65 -5.84 -14.19
CA ASN A 42 -3.38 -6.84 -14.97
C ASN A 42 -3.47 -8.17 -14.20
N ASP A 43 -4.38 -9.06 -14.64
CA ASP A 43 -4.62 -10.32 -13.94
C ASP A 43 -3.41 -11.24 -13.92
N GLU A 44 -2.65 -11.32 -15.00
CA GLU A 44 -1.45 -12.17 -15.09
C GLU A 44 -0.41 -11.77 -14.02
N LYS A 45 -0.02 -10.49 -13.97
CA LYS A 45 0.93 -10.00 -12.96
C LYS A 45 0.35 -10.11 -11.55
N ARG A 46 -0.95 -9.86 -11.38
CA ARG A 46 -1.63 -9.98 -10.08
C ARG A 46 -1.61 -11.43 -9.59
N ASN A 47 -1.84 -12.39 -10.47
CA ASN A 47 -1.79 -13.81 -10.14
C ASN A 47 -0.37 -14.25 -9.79
N GLN A 48 0.64 -13.76 -10.52
CA GLN A 48 2.04 -14.03 -10.18
C GLN A 48 2.41 -13.47 -8.80
N VAL A 49 2.07 -12.21 -8.52
CA VAL A 49 2.30 -11.59 -7.20
C VAL A 49 1.60 -12.39 -6.09
N THR A 50 0.38 -12.86 -6.36
CA THR A 50 -0.36 -13.69 -5.40
C THR A 50 0.38 -15.00 -5.12
N ALA A 51 0.81 -15.70 -6.17
CA ALA A 51 1.56 -16.95 -6.05
C ALA A 51 2.88 -16.77 -5.29
N ASP A 52 3.64 -15.72 -5.63
CA ASP A 52 4.90 -15.38 -4.96
C ASP A 52 4.68 -15.14 -3.45
N LEU A 53 3.66 -14.35 -3.10
CA LEU A 53 3.34 -14.05 -1.70
C LEU A 53 2.87 -15.28 -0.94
N THR A 54 2.05 -16.15 -1.56
CA THR A 54 1.65 -17.42 -0.94
C THR A 54 2.84 -18.33 -0.69
N ALA A 55 3.78 -18.42 -1.62
CA ALA A 55 5.00 -19.20 -1.46
C ALA A 55 5.90 -18.62 -0.35
N LEU A 56 6.10 -17.30 -0.34
CA LEU A 56 6.85 -16.59 0.69
C LEU A 56 6.26 -16.85 2.08
N GLU A 57 4.95 -16.67 2.25
CA GLU A 57 4.28 -16.90 3.52
C GLU A 57 4.37 -18.36 3.98
N SER A 58 4.23 -19.31 3.05
CA SER A 58 4.30 -20.74 3.38
C SER A 58 5.71 -21.11 3.87
N LYS A 59 6.75 -20.59 3.21
CA LYS A 59 8.14 -20.76 3.62
C LYS A 59 8.38 -20.19 5.02
N LEU A 60 8.00 -18.93 5.25
CA LEU A 60 8.22 -18.26 6.53
C LEU A 60 7.45 -18.95 7.68
N LYS A 61 6.23 -19.44 7.42
CA LYS A 61 5.48 -20.23 8.40
C LYS A 61 6.17 -21.54 8.74
N ALA A 62 6.75 -22.23 7.76
CA ALA A 62 7.54 -23.44 8.01
C ALA A 62 8.80 -23.17 8.85
N GLU A 63 9.33 -21.95 8.78
CA GLU A 63 10.45 -21.45 9.60
C GLU A 63 10.00 -20.90 10.97
N ASN A 64 8.72 -21.05 11.33
CA ASN A 64 8.10 -20.52 12.55
C ASN A 64 8.20 -18.98 12.69
N ALA A 65 8.22 -18.26 11.56
CA ALA A 65 8.20 -16.80 11.59
C ALA A 65 6.91 -16.27 12.21
N SER A 66 7.01 -15.20 12.98
CA SER A 66 5.86 -14.51 13.57
C SER A 66 5.03 -13.80 12.49
N ALA A 67 3.78 -13.44 12.83
CA ALA A 67 2.92 -12.68 11.94
C ALA A 67 3.55 -11.33 11.53
N ASP A 68 4.27 -10.68 12.45
CA ASP A 68 4.94 -9.40 12.20
C ASP A 68 6.12 -9.56 11.26
N GLN A 69 6.92 -10.63 11.42
CA GLN A 69 8.01 -10.96 10.51
C GLN A 69 7.48 -11.26 9.10
N ILE A 70 6.40 -12.04 8.99
CA ILE A 70 5.75 -12.31 7.72
C ILE A 70 5.25 -11.02 7.06
N ALA A 71 4.63 -10.13 7.84
CA ALA A 71 4.14 -8.85 7.32
C ALA A 71 5.29 -7.95 6.84
N LEU A 72 6.42 -7.91 7.55
CA LEU A 72 7.61 -7.16 7.15
C LEU A 72 8.22 -7.72 5.86
N GLU A 73 8.29 -9.04 5.71
CA GLU A 73 8.77 -9.66 4.47
C GLU A 73 7.85 -9.40 3.28
N ARG A 74 6.53 -9.34 3.50
CA ARG A 74 5.59 -8.90 2.45
C ARG A 74 5.85 -7.46 2.04
N VAL A 75 6.13 -6.56 2.99
CA VAL A 75 6.52 -5.17 2.69
C VAL A 75 7.79 -5.15 1.84
N ASN A 76 8.82 -5.89 2.24
CA ASN A 76 10.08 -6.00 1.49
C ASN A 76 9.84 -6.52 0.07
N TYR A 77 9.00 -7.55 -0.10
CA TYR A 77 8.60 -8.05 -1.41
C TYR A 77 8.00 -6.95 -2.28
N PHE A 78 7.02 -6.20 -1.76
CA PHE A 78 6.37 -5.14 -2.53
C PHE A 78 7.34 -4.00 -2.89
N ILE A 79 8.22 -3.59 -1.97
CA ILE A 79 9.26 -2.57 -2.23
C ILE A 79 10.20 -3.04 -3.35
N ASN A 80 10.70 -4.27 -3.27
CA ASN A 80 11.60 -4.84 -4.27
C ASN A 80 10.96 -4.94 -5.66
N LYS A 81 9.65 -5.16 -5.72
CA LYS A 81 8.86 -5.15 -6.97
C LYS A 81 8.38 -3.76 -7.39
N GLN A 82 8.76 -2.69 -6.66
CA GLN A 82 8.30 -1.31 -6.86
C GLN A 82 6.76 -1.14 -6.77
N LEU A 83 6.09 -2.03 -6.04
CA LEU A 83 4.65 -2.01 -5.78
C LEU A 83 4.33 -1.12 -4.57
N TRP A 84 4.68 0.16 -4.68
CA TRP A 84 4.65 1.10 -3.55
C TRP A 84 3.28 1.27 -2.89
N SER A 85 2.18 1.19 -3.64
CA SER A 85 0.83 1.27 -3.07
C SER A 85 0.52 0.08 -2.17
N ASP A 86 0.93 -1.13 -2.54
CA ASP A 86 0.76 -2.33 -1.74
C ASP A 86 1.68 -2.33 -0.51
N ALA A 87 2.94 -1.90 -0.68
CA ALA A 87 3.88 -1.71 0.43
C ALA A 87 3.32 -0.73 1.47
N LEU A 88 2.87 0.46 1.03
CA LEU A 88 2.30 1.47 1.92
C LEU A 88 1.05 0.95 2.64
N ARG A 89 0.16 0.21 1.96
CA ARG A 89 -1.01 -0.38 2.60
C ARG A 89 -0.62 -1.31 3.76
N GLU A 90 0.37 -2.18 3.56
CA GLU A 90 0.83 -3.09 4.62
C GLU A 90 1.53 -2.33 5.75
N ILE A 91 2.40 -1.37 5.45
CA ILE A 91 3.06 -0.51 6.44
C ILE A 91 2.03 0.21 7.32
N TYR A 92 1.03 0.85 6.72
CA TYR A 92 -0.02 1.54 7.49
C TYR A 92 -0.92 0.59 8.28
N LYS A 93 -1.10 -0.66 7.83
CA LYS A 93 -1.81 -1.69 8.59
C LYS A 93 -1.01 -2.10 9.83
N MET A 94 0.30 -2.31 9.68
CA MET A 94 1.21 -2.62 10.79
C MET A 94 1.32 -1.45 11.78
N TYR A 95 1.42 -0.22 11.29
CA TYR A 95 1.50 0.98 12.12
C TYR A 95 0.29 1.18 13.04
N LYS A 96 -0.89 0.67 12.65
CA LYS A 96 -2.12 0.73 13.46
C LYS A 96 -2.21 -0.35 14.54
N MET A 97 -1.22 -1.25 14.63
CA MET A 97 -1.18 -2.28 15.69
C MET A 97 -0.77 -1.66 17.04
N PRO A 98 -1.15 -2.27 18.19
CA PRO A 98 -0.83 -1.71 19.51
C PRO A 98 0.67 -1.54 19.81
N ASN A 99 1.53 -2.35 19.18
CA ASN A 99 2.98 -2.28 19.31
C ASN A 99 3.64 -2.55 17.94
N PRO A 100 3.69 -1.54 17.04
CA PRO A 100 4.24 -1.72 15.70
C PRO A 100 5.77 -1.95 15.78
N PRO A 101 6.37 -2.71 14.85
CA PRO A 101 7.82 -2.84 14.77
C PRO A 101 8.52 -1.49 14.57
N ALA A 102 9.71 -1.32 15.13
CA ALA A 102 10.48 -0.07 15.05
C ALA A 102 10.77 0.34 13.59
N GLU A 103 11.01 -0.65 12.72
CA GLU A 103 11.24 -0.44 11.30
C GLU A 103 10.02 0.20 10.62
N VAL A 104 8.80 -0.15 11.07
CA VAL A 104 7.55 0.41 10.54
C VAL A 104 7.38 1.86 11.01
N THR A 105 7.65 2.14 12.29
CA THR A 105 7.55 3.52 12.82
C THR A 105 8.55 4.44 12.16
N ASP A 106 9.80 3.98 11.93
CA ASP A 106 10.84 4.75 11.26
C ASP A 106 10.46 5.12 9.82
N VAL A 107 9.86 4.19 9.07
CA VAL A 107 9.39 4.45 7.71
C VAL A 107 8.24 5.44 7.71
N ILE A 108 7.28 5.31 8.63
CA ILE A 108 6.16 6.25 8.76
C ILE A 108 6.65 7.65 9.13
N ASP A 109 7.62 7.77 10.02
CA ASP A 109 8.17 9.07 10.40
C ASP A 109 8.94 9.70 9.26
N LYS A 110 9.70 8.91 8.49
CA LYS A 110 10.30 9.37 7.23
C LYS A 110 9.23 9.85 6.25
N ILE A 111 8.12 9.14 6.08
CA ILE A 111 7.02 9.56 5.20
C ILE A 111 6.40 10.88 5.68
N LYS A 112 6.13 11.03 6.98
CA LYS A 112 5.57 12.27 7.54
C LYS A 112 6.52 13.46 7.42
N ASN A 113 7.82 13.22 7.60
CA ASN A 113 8.86 14.25 7.55
C ASN A 113 9.26 14.62 6.11
N ASN A 114 9.01 13.73 5.15
CA ASN A 114 9.14 14.06 3.75
C ASN A 114 7.98 14.98 3.36
N ASN A 115 8.32 16.23 3.11
CA ASN A 115 7.38 17.27 2.72
C ASN A 115 6.97 17.06 1.25
N PHE A 116 6.12 16.05 1.00
CA PHE A 116 5.65 15.66 -0.34
C PHE A 116 4.80 16.73 -1.03
N CYS A 117 4.39 17.76 -0.28
CA CYS A 117 3.51 18.84 -0.73
C CYS A 117 4.18 20.23 -0.69
N ARG A 118 5.52 20.34 -0.79
CA ARG A 118 6.11 21.66 -1.05
C ARG A 118 5.79 22.07 -2.48
N GLU A 119 4.99 23.13 -2.59
CA GLU A 119 4.68 23.90 -3.81
C GLU A 119 5.96 24.39 -4.51
#